data_AF-A0A7Y6Z0I7-F1
#
_entry.id   AF-A0A7Y6Z0I7-F1
#
_cell.length_a   1.000
_cell.length_b   1.000
_cell.length_c   1.000
_cell.angle_alpha   90.00
_cell.angle_beta   90.00
_cell.angle_gamma   90.00
#
_symmetry.space_group_name_H-M   'P 1'
#
loop_
_entity.id
_entity.type
_entity.pdbx_description
1 polymer ?
#
loop_
_entity_poly.entity_id
_entity_poly.type
_entity_poly.pdbx_seq_one_letter_code
_entity_poly.pdbx_strand_id
1 'polypeptide(L)'
;MTIRQDDICTSRKAAELLGVSARTVQLWADAGVVASWKTPGGHRRFSLSDVRKLAQELMAGRGPVLPSSDQNGIQEQNENRPMPVLVVEDEATLLRLYELTLKSWQLPLDLHLADNGYSGLLTIGQVEPRLLILDLNLPNIDGFQMISALKQSGVLQRMELMVISALEPEEVLTSMPVGVECQVLPKPVPFDLIRERVEQLLAS
;
A
#
# COMPACT_ATOMS: atom_id res chain seq x y z
N MET A 1 -4.89 39.32 -5.01
CA MET A 1 -3.50 38.87 -4.85
C MET A 1 -3.11 38.10 -6.10
N THR A 2 -2.17 38.62 -6.89
CA THR A 2 -1.76 38.03 -8.17
C THR A 2 -0.60 37.07 -7.92
N ILE A 3 -0.85 35.76 -7.95
CA ILE A 3 0.20 34.75 -7.77
C ILE A 3 1.05 34.71 -9.05
N ARG A 4 2.35 34.99 -8.95
CA ARG A 4 3.31 34.86 -10.08
C ARG A 4 3.46 33.38 -10.46
N GLN A 5 3.48 33.13 -11.77
CA GLN A 5 3.44 31.78 -12.36
C GLN A 5 4.68 30.92 -12.03
N ASP A 6 5.76 31.54 -11.55
CA ASP A 6 7.04 30.89 -11.19
C ASP A 6 7.11 30.35 -9.75
N ASP A 7 6.06 30.53 -8.95
CA ASP A 7 6.02 30.11 -7.53
C ASP A 7 5.05 28.95 -7.28
N ILE A 8 4.85 28.06 -8.26
CA ILE A 8 3.86 26.98 -8.15
C ILE A 8 4.53 25.60 -8.25
N CYS A 9 4.20 24.67 -7.37
CA CYS A 9 4.65 23.29 -7.45
C CYS A 9 3.53 22.25 -7.27
N THR A 10 3.82 21.00 -7.64
CA THR A 10 2.92 19.84 -7.51
C THR A 10 3.06 19.19 -6.13
N SER A 11 2.11 18.33 -5.74
CA SER A 11 2.23 17.53 -4.50
C SER A 11 3.55 16.74 -4.43
N ARG A 12 3.99 16.16 -5.55
CA ARG A 12 5.26 15.40 -5.61
C ARG A 12 6.46 16.31 -5.41
N LYS A 13 6.48 17.48 -6.06
CA LYS A 13 7.61 18.40 -5.92
C LYS A 13 7.66 19.05 -4.54
N ALA A 14 6.52 19.34 -3.94
CA ALA A 14 6.44 19.79 -2.56
C ALA A 14 6.95 18.73 -1.58
N ALA A 15 6.62 17.45 -1.81
CA ALA A 15 7.08 16.34 -1.00
C ALA A 15 8.60 16.17 -1.02
N GLU A 16 9.21 16.26 -2.20
CA GLU A 16 10.68 16.27 -2.37
C GLU A 16 11.35 17.42 -1.59
N LEU A 17 10.79 18.63 -1.67
CA LEU A 17 11.35 19.81 -0.99
C LEU A 17 11.22 19.73 0.53
N LEU A 18 10.18 19.06 1.03
CA LEU A 18 9.89 18.91 2.45
C LEU A 18 10.53 17.65 3.05
N GLY A 19 11.08 16.76 2.24
CA GLY A 19 11.64 15.48 2.69
C GLY A 19 10.57 14.49 3.22
N VAL A 20 9.32 14.59 2.76
CA VAL A 20 8.20 13.75 3.21
C VAL A 20 7.51 13.06 2.02
N SER A 21 6.53 12.20 2.29
CA SER A 21 5.73 11.57 1.22
C SER A 21 4.74 12.56 0.59
N ALA A 22 4.33 12.30 -0.66
CA ALA A 22 3.27 13.06 -1.32
C ALA A 22 1.93 13.03 -0.56
N ARG A 23 1.66 11.93 0.17
CA ARG A 23 0.49 11.78 1.04
C ARG A 23 0.55 12.70 2.25
N THR A 24 1.72 12.82 2.88
CA THR A 24 1.95 13.75 4.00
C THR A 24 1.69 15.19 3.58
N VAL A 25 2.16 15.58 2.39
CA VAL A 25 1.88 16.92 1.84
C VAL A 25 0.39 17.14 1.59
N GLN A 26 -0.34 16.13 1.10
CA GLN A 26 -1.78 16.24 0.91
C GLN A 26 -2.52 16.39 2.24
N LEU A 27 -2.15 15.62 3.27
CA LEU A 27 -2.72 15.75 4.62
C LEU A 27 -2.48 17.15 5.21
N TRP A 28 -1.26 17.66 5.09
CA TRP A 28 -0.94 19.03 5.51
C TRP A 28 -1.73 20.08 4.72
N ALA A 29 -1.98 19.82 3.44
CA ALA A 29 -2.81 20.69 2.62
C ALA A 29 -4.27 20.73 3.11
N ASP A 30 -4.83 19.56 3.42
CA ASP A 30 -6.21 19.41 3.88
C ASP A 30 -6.40 19.92 5.31
N ALA A 31 -5.37 19.80 6.15
CA ALA A 31 -5.31 20.40 7.48
C ALA A 31 -4.98 21.91 7.46
N GLY A 32 -4.75 22.51 6.30
CA GLY A 32 -4.44 23.94 6.15
C GLY A 32 -3.02 24.34 6.59
N VAL A 33 -2.14 23.38 6.89
CA VAL A 33 -0.74 23.60 7.25
C VAL A 33 0.05 24.22 6.09
N VAL A 34 -0.23 23.79 4.87
CA VAL A 34 0.35 24.38 3.66
C VAL A 34 -0.75 24.78 2.70
N ALA A 35 -0.71 26.04 2.26
CA ALA A 35 -1.70 26.56 1.34
C ALA A 35 -1.69 25.76 0.03
N SER A 36 -2.87 25.31 -0.39
CA SER A 36 -3.04 24.60 -1.65
C SER A 36 -4.33 25.03 -2.35
N TRP A 37 -4.34 24.90 -3.67
CA TRP A 37 -5.53 25.08 -4.49
C TRP A 37 -5.58 24.00 -5.58
N LYS A 38 -6.75 23.82 -6.19
CA LYS A 38 -6.92 22.94 -7.35
C LYS A 38 -7.01 23.77 -8.63
N THR A 39 -6.38 23.30 -9.70
CA THR A 39 -6.64 23.85 -11.04
C THR A 39 -8.02 23.40 -11.55
N PRO A 40 -8.57 24.01 -12.61
CA PRO A 40 -9.82 23.55 -13.22
C PRO A 40 -9.82 22.05 -13.59
N GLY A 41 -8.66 21.48 -13.92
CA GLY A 41 -8.46 20.06 -14.17
C GLY A 41 -8.29 19.18 -12.91
N GLY A 42 -8.67 19.68 -11.73
CA GLY A 42 -8.70 18.91 -10.47
C GLY A 42 -7.35 18.71 -9.77
N HIS A 43 -6.23 19.00 -10.43
CA HIS A 43 -4.90 18.78 -9.85
C HIS A 43 -4.54 19.82 -8.78
N ARG A 44 -4.05 19.35 -7.63
CA ARG A 44 -3.60 20.21 -6.53
C ARG A 44 -2.28 20.91 -6.86
N ARG A 45 -2.16 22.16 -6.42
CA ARG A 45 -1.01 23.05 -6.57
C ARG A 45 -0.71 23.73 -5.25
N PHE A 46 0.56 24.07 -5.06
CA PHE A 46 1.09 24.68 -3.85
C PHE A 46 1.93 25.89 -4.21
N SER A 47 1.97 26.86 -3.29
CA SER A 47 2.90 27.98 -3.35
C SER A 47 4.28 27.47 -2.96
N LEU A 48 5.24 27.63 -3.86
CA LEU A 48 6.62 27.19 -3.66
C LEU A 48 7.27 28.01 -2.53
N SER A 49 6.90 29.28 -2.37
CA SER A 49 7.34 30.09 -1.23
C SER A 49 6.82 29.58 0.11
N ASP A 50 5.58 29.11 0.17
CA ASP A 50 5.00 28.59 1.42
C ASP A 50 5.54 27.19 1.74
N VAL A 51 5.75 26.35 0.72
CA VAL A 51 6.45 25.07 0.87
C VAL A 51 7.88 25.27 1.38
N ARG A 52 8.61 26.28 0.87
CA ARG A 52 9.97 26.59 1.34
C ARG A 52 9.99 27.11 2.78
N LYS A 53 9.04 27.97 3.17
CA LYS A 53 8.91 28.43 4.56
C LYS A 53 8.69 27.25 5.50
N LEU A 54 7.77 26.35 5.13
CA LEU A 54 7.50 25.16 5.91
C LEU A 54 8.74 24.25 6.02
N ALA A 55 9.52 24.11 4.94
CA ALA A 55 10.79 23.38 4.97
C ALA A 55 11.81 24.01 5.94
N GLN A 56 11.89 25.35 5.98
CA GLN A 56 12.76 26.06 6.92
C GLN A 56 12.31 25.88 8.38
N GLU A 57 11.00 25.92 8.63
CA GLU A 57 10.43 25.68 9.96
C GLU A 57 10.72 24.25 10.44
N LEU A 58 10.58 23.26 9.55
CA LEU A 58 10.95 21.86 9.81
C LEU A 58 12.44 21.70 10.13
N MET A 59 13.33 22.30 9.33
CA MET A 59 14.78 22.28 9.60
C MET A 59 15.16 22.98 10.90
N ALA A 60 14.40 23.99 11.31
CA ALA A 60 14.55 24.68 12.59
C ALA A 60 13.93 23.92 13.79
N GLY A 61 13.46 22.68 13.58
CA GLY A 61 12.85 21.84 14.61
C GLY A 61 11.43 22.27 15.01
N ARG A 62 10.81 23.18 14.24
CA ARG A 62 9.45 23.69 14.47
C ARG A 62 8.53 23.09 13.42
N GLY A 63 8.25 21.80 13.57
CA GLY A 63 7.30 21.12 12.69
C GLY A 63 5.88 21.67 12.87
N PRO A 64 5.05 21.61 11.81
CA PRO A 64 3.66 22.02 11.91
C PRO A 64 2.92 21.14 12.92
N VAL A 65 2.38 21.79 13.93
CA VAL A 65 1.48 21.18 14.91
C VAL A 65 0.13 20.99 14.23
N LEU A 66 -0.14 19.77 13.78
CA LEU A 66 -1.49 19.38 13.42
C LEU A 66 -2.35 19.38 14.70
N PRO A 67 -3.59 19.92 14.68
CA PRO A 67 -4.50 19.80 15.82
C PRO A 67 -4.64 18.31 16.16
N SER A 68 -4.19 17.98 17.36
CA SER A 68 -3.82 16.64 17.79
C SER A 68 -5.01 15.73 18.04
N SER A 69 -4.82 14.47 17.66
CA SER A 69 -4.77 13.38 18.64
C SER A 69 -3.55 12.57 18.20
N ASP A 70 -2.35 12.65 18.73
CA ASP A 70 -1.80 13.10 20.00
C ASP A 70 -0.36 13.61 19.76
N GLN A 71 0.10 14.57 20.56
CA GLN A 71 1.48 15.05 20.54
C GLN A 71 2.30 14.36 21.61
N ASN A 72 2.96 13.26 21.23
CA ASN A 72 4.19 12.76 21.84
C ASN A 72 4.83 11.76 20.86
N GLY A 73 6.05 12.06 20.38
CA GLY A 73 6.86 11.14 19.59
C GLY A 73 7.04 11.52 18.11
N ILE A 74 8.17 12.15 17.78
CA ILE A 74 8.71 12.18 16.40
C ILE A 74 9.51 10.88 16.09
N GLN A 75 9.30 9.85 16.91
CA GLN A 75 9.57 8.43 16.66
C GLN A 75 8.26 7.71 17.02
N GLU A 76 7.83 6.71 16.23
CA GLU A 76 6.58 5.92 16.40
C GLU A 76 5.27 6.43 15.75
N GLN A 77 5.25 6.65 14.42
CA GLN A 77 3.97 6.68 13.67
C GLN A 77 3.98 5.84 12.39
N ASN A 78 4.66 4.70 12.42
CA ASN A 78 4.40 3.60 11.47
C ASN A 78 3.88 2.33 12.17
N GLU A 79 3.74 2.33 13.51
CA GLU A 79 3.50 1.11 14.29
C GLU A 79 2.02 0.79 14.54
N ASN A 80 1.08 1.66 14.16
CA ASN A 80 -0.34 1.41 14.38
C ASN A 80 -1.24 1.67 13.17
N ARG A 81 -0.67 1.79 11.97
CA ARG A 81 -1.49 1.77 10.75
C ARG A 81 -1.78 0.32 10.39
N PRO A 82 -3.04 -0.08 10.22
CA PRO A 82 -3.36 -1.45 9.85
C PRO A 82 -2.63 -1.84 8.56
N MET A 83 -1.97 -3.00 8.56
CA MET A 83 -1.19 -3.49 7.43
C MET A 83 -2.14 -3.84 6.28
N PRO A 84 -1.98 -3.25 5.08
CA PRO A 84 -2.84 -3.58 3.95
C PRO A 84 -2.52 -4.98 3.43
N VAL A 85 -3.54 -5.83 3.43
CA VAL A 85 -3.49 -7.22 2.95
C VAL A 85 -4.49 -7.36 1.83
N LEU A 86 -4.09 -7.93 0.70
CA LEU A 86 -4.98 -8.25 -0.40
C LEU A 86 -5.09 -9.77 -0.57
N VAL A 87 -6.32 -10.28 -0.63
CA VAL A 87 -6.61 -11.65 -1.05
C VAL A 87 -7.24 -11.63 -2.44
N VAL A 88 -6.75 -12.48 -3.34
CA VAL A 88 -7.30 -12.67 -4.69
C VAL A 88 -7.70 -14.14 -4.84
N GLU A 89 -9.00 -14.39 -4.94
CA GLU A 89 -9.62 -15.72 -4.97
C GLU A 89 -11.00 -15.61 -5.61
N ASP A 90 -11.30 -16.44 -6.61
CA ASP A 90 -12.55 -16.36 -7.37
C ASP A 90 -13.72 -17.11 -6.72
N GLU A 91 -13.42 -18.08 -5.84
CA GLU A 91 -14.46 -18.80 -5.13
C GLU A 91 -15.02 -17.95 -3.98
N ALA A 92 -16.24 -17.41 -4.16
CA ALA A 92 -16.89 -16.54 -3.18
C ALA A 92 -16.99 -17.13 -1.76
N THR A 93 -17.16 -18.45 -1.64
CA THR A 93 -17.21 -19.14 -0.34
C THR A 93 -15.85 -19.07 0.36
N LEU A 94 -14.76 -19.34 -0.37
CA LEU A 94 -13.40 -19.30 0.16
C LEU A 94 -12.98 -17.85 0.46
N LEU A 95 -13.33 -16.90 -0.41
CA LEU A 95 -13.10 -15.47 -0.17
C LEU A 95 -13.81 -14.99 1.11
N ARG A 96 -15.04 -15.45 1.36
CA ARG A 96 -15.77 -15.17 2.62
C ARG A 96 -15.11 -15.83 3.83
N LEU A 97 -14.56 -17.04 3.67
CA LEU A 97 -13.79 -17.72 4.71
C LEU A 97 -12.52 -16.93 5.07
N TYR A 98 -11.78 -16.43 4.09
CA TYR A 98 -10.65 -15.51 4.31
C TYR A 98 -11.09 -14.30 5.12
N GLU A 99 -12.17 -13.63 4.70
CA GLU A 99 -12.67 -12.43 5.38
C GLU A 99 -12.97 -12.68 6.86
N LEU A 100 -13.74 -13.73 7.16
CA LEU A 100 -14.12 -14.07 8.52
C LEU A 100 -12.90 -14.47 9.36
N THR A 101 -12.01 -15.28 8.79
CA THR A 101 -10.83 -15.80 9.49
C THR A 101 -9.83 -14.71 9.82
N LEU A 102 -9.43 -13.91 8.83
CA LEU A 102 -8.44 -12.84 9.03
C LEU A 102 -8.96 -11.75 9.99
N LYS A 103 -10.26 -11.39 9.89
CA LYS A 103 -10.88 -10.44 10.84
C LYS A 103 -10.96 -11.00 12.26
N SER A 104 -11.08 -12.32 12.42
CA SER A 104 -11.14 -12.95 13.74
C SER A 104 -9.81 -12.90 14.51
N TRP A 105 -8.68 -12.70 13.83
CA TRP A 105 -7.36 -12.69 14.46
C TRP A 105 -7.12 -11.47 15.35
N GLN A 106 -7.95 -10.43 15.27
CA GLN A 106 -7.80 -9.19 16.04
C GLN A 106 -6.42 -8.52 15.84
N LEU A 107 -5.82 -8.74 14.66
CA LEU A 107 -4.59 -8.09 14.22
C LEU A 107 -4.92 -6.79 13.48
N PRO A 108 -4.02 -5.79 13.49
CA PRO A 108 -4.23 -4.52 12.80
C PRO A 108 -4.05 -4.73 11.28
N LEU A 109 -5.06 -5.26 10.61
CA LEU A 109 -5.07 -5.50 9.16
C LEU A 109 -6.08 -4.59 8.46
N ASP A 110 -5.68 -4.00 7.34
CA ASP A 110 -6.58 -3.37 6.36
C ASP A 110 -6.82 -4.40 5.24
N LEU A 111 -7.85 -5.22 5.40
CA LEU A 111 -8.12 -6.35 4.50
C LEU A 111 -8.91 -5.92 3.27
N HIS A 112 -8.33 -6.17 2.10
CA HIS A 112 -8.92 -6.00 0.78
C HIS A 112 -9.13 -7.36 0.12
N LEU A 113 -10.22 -7.51 -0.62
CA LEU A 113 -10.62 -8.75 -1.27
C LEU A 113 -10.88 -8.49 -2.75
N ALA A 114 -10.43 -9.39 -3.61
CA ALA A 114 -10.67 -9.37 -5.04
C ALA A 114 -11.09 -10.76 -5.52
N ASP A 115 -12.10 -10.80 -6.37
CA ASP A 115 -12.72 -12.02 -6.91
C ASP A 115 -12.12 -12.46 -8.26
N ASN A 116 -11.13 -11.74 -8.79
CA ASN A 116 -10.42 -12.09 -10.01
C ASN A 116 -9.09 -11.31 -10.13
N GLY A 117 -8.24 -11.73 -11.07
CA GLY A 117 -6.93 -11.10 -11.28
C GLY A 117 -6.99 -9.63 -11.71
N TYR A 118 -8.04 -9.20 -12.44
CA TYR A 118 -8.16 -7.81 -12.89
C TYR A 118 -8.54 -6.87 -11.73
N SER A 119 -9.55 -7.25 -10.94
CA SER A 119 -9.89 -6.52 -9.71
C SER A 119 -8.72 -6.53 -8.72
N GLY A 120 -7.96 -7.63 -8.65
CA GLY A 120 -6.72 -7.73 -7.88
C GLY A 120 -5.66 -6.72 -8.32
N LEU A 121 -5.31 -6.67 -9.61
CA LEU A 121 -4.33 -5.72 -10.16
C LEU A 121 -4.74 -4.25 -9.94
N LEU A 122 -6.02 -3.92 -10.14
CA LEU A 122 -6.53 -2.57 -9.85
C LEU A 122 -6.38 -2.21 -8.37
N THR A 123 -6.73 -3.15 -7.48
CA THR A 123 -6.65 -2.95 -6.03
C THR A 123 -5.21 -2.75 -5.59
N ILE A 124 -4.26 -3.53 -6.12
CA ILE A 124 -2.81 -3.36 -5.84
C ILE A 124 -2.35 -1.93 -6.13
N GLY A 125 -2.74 -1.37 -7.28
CA GLY A 125 -2.39 0.01 -7.64
C GLY A 125 -3.03 1.09 -6.76
N GLN A 126 -4.12 0.78 -6.06
CA GLN A 126 -4.84 1.71 -5.19
C GLN A 126 -4.35 1.66 -3.74
N VAL A 127 -4.10 0.45 -3.22
CA VAL A 127 -3.87 0.23 -1.78
C VAL A 127 -2.42 -0.10 -1.45
N GLU A 128 -1.60 -0.45 -2.44
CA GLU A 128 -0.19 -0.85 -2.30
C GLU A 128 -0.01 -1.86 -1.15
N PRO A 129 -0.61 -3.07 -1.27
CA PRO A 129 -0.63 -4.03 -0.18
C PRO A 129 0.77 -4.48 0.22
N ARG A 130 0.98 -4.69 1.51
CA ARG A 130 2.24 -5.25 2.05
C ARG A 130 2.27 -6.77 1.92
N LEU A 131 1.10 -7.41 1.87
CA LEU A 131 0.93 -8.84 1.63
C LEU A 131 -0.14 -9.07 0.57
N LEU A 132 0.21 -9.85 -0.45
CA LEU A 132 -0.71 -10.43 -1.42
C LEU A 132 -0.82 -11.94 -1.18
N ILE A 133 -2.04 -12.40 -0.94
CA ILE A 133 -2.41 -13.82 -0.93
C ILE A 133 -3.15 -14.09 -2.24
N LEU A 134 -2.55 -14.89 -3.11
CA LEU A 134 -3.03 -15.12 -4.47
C LEU A 134 -3.31 -16.61 -4.68
N ASP A 135 -4.54 -16.96 -5.06
CA ASP A 135 -4.80 -18.27 -5.66
C ASP A 135 -4.24 -18.33 -7.09
N LEU A 136 -3.61 -19.44 -7.47
CA LEU A 136 -3.21 -19.68 -8.85
C LEU A 136 -4.34 -20.21 -9.72
N ASN A 137 -5.35 -20.85 -9.13
CA ASN A 137 -6.44 -21.49 -9.87
C ASN A 137 -7.55 -20.49 -10.28
N LEU A 138 -7.20 -19.24 -10.58
CA LEU A 138 -8.14 -18.24 -11.05
C LEU A 138 -8.64 -18.57 -12.47
N PRO A 139 -9.96 -18.51 -12.74
CA PRO A 139 -10.51 -18.64 -14.06
C PRO A 139 -10.18 -17.39 -14.91
N ASN A 140 -9.84 -17.59 -16.18
CA ASN A 140 -9.61 -16.57 -17.23
C ASN A 140 -8.32 -15.74 -17.13
N ILE A 141 -7.78 -15.48 -15.93
CA ILE A 141 -6.44 -14.89 -15.74
C ILE A 141 -5.61 -15.93 -15.01
N ASP A 142 -4.60 -16.44 -15.70
CA ASP A 142 -3.62 -17.32 -15.08
C ASP A 142 -2.89 -16.54 -13.96
N GLY A 143 -2.93 -17.02 -12.72
CA GLY A 143 -2.25 -16.38 -11.58
C GLY A 143 -0.78 -16.09 -11.88
N PHE A 144 -0.14 -16.90 -12.72
CA PHE A 144 1.22 -16.66 -13.22
C PHE A 144 1.33 -15.41 -14.11
N GLN A 145 0.31 -15.08 -14.90
CA GLN A 145 0.27 -13.85 -15.70
C GLN A 145 0.15 -12.61 -14.80
N MET A 146 -0.66 -12.68 -13.75
CA MET A 146 -0.75 -11.60 -12.75
C MET A 146 0.61 -11.36 -12.09
N ILE A 147 1.28 -12.41 -11.64
CA ILE A 147 2.63 -12.32 -11.05
C ILE A 147 3.63 -11.74 -12.06
N SER A 148 3.56 -12.17 -13.33
CA SER A 148 4.40 -11.65 -14.40
C SER A 148 4.21 -10.14 -14.63
N ALA A 149 2.97 -9.67 -14.62
CA ALA A 149 2.65 -8.25 -14.77
C ALA A 149 3.16 -7.43 -13.56
N LEU A 150 2.99 -7.95 -12.34
CA LEU A 150 3.48 -7.32 -11.11
C LEU A 150 5.00 -7.26 -11.04
N LYS A 151 5.69 -8.28 -11.56
CA LYS A 151 7.14 -8.28 -11.68
C LYS A 151 7.62 -7.19 -12.64
N GLN A 152 6.99 -7.08 -13.81
CA GLN A 152 7.37 -6.09 -14.83
C GLN A 152 7.17 -4.64 -14.35
N SER A 153 6.18 -4.40 -13.48
CA SER A 153 5.94 -3.08 -12.88
C SER A 153 6.85 -2.76 -11.69
N GLY A 154 7.64 -3.73 -11.19
CA GLY A 154 8.52 -3.58 -10.03
C GLY A 154 7.80 -3.55 -8.67
N VAL A 155 6.48 -3.78 -8.65
CA VAL A 155 5.66 -3.71 -7.43
C VAL A 155 5.99 -4.85 -6.45
N LEU A 156 6.36 -6.04 -6.97
CA LEU A 156 6.71 -7.19 -6.14
C LEU A 156 7.87 -6.93 -5.16
N GLN A 157 8.75 -5.95 -5.43
CA GLN A 157 9.89 -5.65 -4.55
C GLN A 157 9.49 -5.05 -3.19
N ARG A 158 8.23 -4.61 -3.04
CA ARG A 158 7.73 -3.92 -1.85
C ARG A 158 6.58 -4.66 -1.17
N MET A 159 6.31 -5.89 -1.60
CA MET A 159 5.14 -6.66 -1.22
C MET A 159 5.53 -8.11 -1.02
N GLU A 160 5.10 -8.70 0.08
CA GLU A 160 5.17 -10.14 0.28
C GLU A 160 4.16 -10.85 -0.62
N LEU A 161 4.60 -11.91 -1.30
CA LEU A 161 3.74 -12.76 -2.13
C LEU A 161 3.58 -14.14 -1.48
N MET A 162 2.34 -14.48 -1.10
CA MET A 162 1.91 -15.82 -0.79
C MET A 162 1.06 -16.37 -1.94
N VAL A 163 1.39 -17.59 -2.35
CA VAL A 163 0.71 -18.30 -3.41
C VAL A 163 -0.03 -19.49 -2.81
N ILE A 164 -1.32 -19.60 -3.08
CA ILE A 164 -2.17 -20.71 -2.69
C ILE A 164 -2.40 -21.59 -3.91
N SER A 165 -2.15 -22.89 -3.80
CA SER A 165 -2.26 -23.80 -4.95
C SER A 165 -2.63 -25.22 -4.55
N ALA A 166 -3.26 -25.94 -5.47
CA ALA A 166 -3.45 -27.39 -5.38
C ALA A 166 -2.27 -28.18 -6.00
N LEU A 167 -1.34 -27.51 -6.68
CA LEU A 167 -0.13 -28.10 -7.24
C LEU A 167 0.93 -28.29 -6.16
N GLU A 168 1.87 -29.19 -6.43
CA GLU A 168 3.04 -29.36 -5.56
C GLU A 168 3.91 -28.08 -5.58
N PRO A 169 4.50 -27.69 -4.44
CA PRO A 169 5.31 -26.46 -4.36
C PRO A 169 6.42 -26.39 -5.42
N GLU A 170 7.05 -27.51 -5.74
CA GLU A 170 8.11 -27.58 -6.77
C GLU A 170 7.60 -27.21 -8.18
N GLU A 171 6.38 -27.63 -8.51
CA GLU A 171 5.74 -27.33 -9.81
C GLU A 171 5.39 -25.84 -9.91
N VAL A 172 4.88 -25.26 -8.81
CA VAL A 172 4.59 -23.83 -8.72
C VAL A 172 5.86 -23.01 -8.89
N LEU A 173 6.92 -23.35 -8.16
CA LEU A 173 8.19 -22.63 -8.21
C LEU A 173 8.87 -22.73 -9.59
N THR A 174 8.76 -23.88 -10.26
CA THR A 174 9.30 -24.08 -11.61
C THR A 174 8.57 -23.23 -12.65
N SER A 175 7.28 -22.99 -12.46
CA SER A 175 6.44 -22.18 -13.34
C SER A 175 6.54 -20.68 -13.05
N MET A 176 7.20 -20.31 -11.95
CA MET A 176 7.27 -18.92 -11.49
C MET A 176 8.23 -18.08 -12.34
N PRO A 177 7.93 -16.81 -12.63
CA PRO A 177 8.87 -15.94 -13.33
C PRO A 177 10.20 -15.81 -12.57
N VAL A 178 11.33 -15.92 -13.28
CA VAL A 178 12.69 -15.93 -12.68
C VAL A 178 12.91 -14.79 -11.68
N GLY A 179 13.39 -15.09 -10.48
CA GLY A 179 13.68 -14.06 -9.46
C GLY A 179 12.46 -13.46 -8.76
N VAL A 180 11.29 -14.08 -8.91
CA VAL A 180 10.17 -13.87 -8.00
C VAL A 180 10.37 -14.79 -6.79
N GLU A 181 10.41 -14.19 -5.62
CA GLU A 181 10.37 -14.91 -4.35
C GLU A 181 8.93 -14.93 -3.85
N CYS A 182 8.48 -16.10 -3.40
CA CYS A 182 7.15 -16.26 -2.84
C CYS A 182 7.10 -17.45 -1.88
N GLN A 183 6.20 -17.39 -0.91
CA GLN A 183 5.82 -18.53 -0.11
C GLN A 183 4.69 -19.29 -0.82
N VAL A 184 4.84 -20.60 -1.03
CA VAL A 184 3.79 -21.45 -1.61
C VAL A 184 3.11 -22.25 -0.51
N LEU A 185 1.78 -22.18 -0.44
CA LEU A 185 0.95 -22.89 0.54
C LEU A 185 -0.06 -23.80 -0.19
N PRO A 186 -0.26 -25.05 0.28
CA PRO A 186 -1.17 -25.99 -0.35
C PRO A 186 -2.64 -25.65 -0.06
N LYS A 187 -3.56 -26.23 -0.83
CA LYS A 187 -4.98 -26.40 -0.45
C LYS A 187 -5.17 -27.75 0.27
N PRO A 188 -5.96 -27.84 1.35
CA PRO A 188 -6.79 -26.79 1.97
C PRO A 188 -5.93 -25.71 2.63
N VAL A 189 -6.42 -24.46 2.60
CA VAL A 189 -5.67 -23.26 3.00
C VAL A 189 -5.21 -23.36 4.47
N PRO A 190 -3.88 -23.36 4.73
CA PRO A 190 -3.35 -23.41 6.09
C PRO A 190 -3.36 -22.02 6.73
N PHE A 191 -4.50 -21.59 7.25
CA PHE A 191 -4.68 -20.26 7.86
C PHE A 191 -3.71 -19.97 9.01
N ASP A 192 -3.26 -20.98 9.75
CA ASP A 192 -2.27 -20.82 10.82
C ASP A 192 -0.92 -20.32 10.27
N LEU A 193 -0.46 -20.87 9.14
CA LEU A 193 0.78 -20.43 8.49
C LEU A 193 0.66 -19.01 7.92
N ILE A 194 -0.51 -18.66 7.38
CA ILE A 194 -0.79 -17.29 6.94
C ILE A 194 -0.72 -16.34 8.12
N ARG A 195 -1.32 -16.72 9.26
CA ARG A 195 -1.29 -15.92 10.48
C ARG A 195 0.13 -15.71 10.99
N GLU A 196 0.93 -16.77 11.11
CA GLU A 196 2.34 -16.67 11.53
C GLU A 196 3.12 -15.68 10.68
N ARG A 197 2.95 -15.74 9.36
CA ARG A 197 3.66 -14.84 8.45
C ARG A 197 3.11 -13.40 8.52
N VAL A 198 1.81 -13.21 8.71
CA VAL A 198 1.22 -11.90 8.99
C VAL A 198 1.79 -11.30 10.27
N GLU A 199 1.91 -12.07 11.34
CA GLU A 199 2.51 -11.62 12.61
C GLU A 199 3.98 -11.22 12.44
N GLN A 200 4.76 -11.97 11.66
CA GLN A 200 6.15 -11.60 11.30
C GLN A 200 6.23 -10.29 10.51
N LEU A 201 5.31 -10.08 9.56
CA LEU A 201 5.26 -8.84 8.78
C LEU A 201 4.84 -7.64 9.63
N LEU A 202 3.98 -7.83 10.63
CA LEU A 202 3.62 -6.77 11.58
C LEU A 202 4.78 -6.42 12.52
N ALA A 203 5.67 -7.37 12.80
CA ALA A 203 6.83 -7.18 13.67
C ALA A 203 8.09 -6.64 12.97
N SER A 204 8.04 -6.36 11.65
CA SER A 204 9.19 -5.92 10.82
C SER A 204 9.00 -4.55 10.18
#